data_AF-A0A1F7PLP5-F1
#
_entry.id   AF-A0A1F7PLP5-F1
#
_cell.length_a   1.000
_cell.length_b   1.000
_cell.length_c   1.000
_cell.angle_alpha   90.00
_cell.angle_beta   90.00
_cell.angle_gamma   90.00
#
_symmetry.space_group_name_H-M   'P 1'
#
loop_
_entity.id
_entity.type
_entity.pdbx_description
1 polymer ?
#
loop_
_entity_poly.entity_id
_entity_poly.type
_entity_poly.pdbx_seq_one_letter_code
_entity_poly.pdbx_strand_id
1 'polypeptide(L)' 'MLAVTTHPAAGRTVMVSQPVRLHAAAPAAVRPAPLLGEHTEEVLRELGYSPATIRDLEAQDVIRCRPEPGP' A
#
# COMPACT_ATOMS: atom_id res chain seq x y z
N MET A 1 10.21 -17.66 9.50
CA MET A 1 9.30 -18.40 8.60
C MET A 1 9.24 -17.62 7.29
N LEU A 2 9.09 -18.28 6.15
CA LEU A 2 9.00 -17.61 4.85
C LEU A 2 7.53 -17.47 4.45
N ALA A 3 7.17 -16.34 3.86
CA ALA A 3 5.87 -16.12 3.24
C ALA A 3 6.03 -15.79 1.77
N VAL A 4 5.05 -16.22 0.99
CA VAL A 4 4.97 -16.00 -0.45
C VAL A 4 3.78 -15.11 -0.71
N THR A 5 3.99 -14.05 -1.49
CA THR A 5 2.92 -13.18 -1.97
C THR A 5 3.15 -12.85 -3.44
N THR A 6 2.11 -12.37 -4.13
CA THR A 6 2.18 -11.91 -5.52
C THR A 6 2.07 -10.40 -5.52
N HIS A 7 3.18 -9.71 -5.80
CA HIS A 7 3.23 -8.26 -5.94
C HIS A 7 2.78 -7.85 -7.36
N PRO A 8 1.90 -6.83 -7.51
CA PRO A 8 1.41 -6.41 -8.83
C PRO A 8 2.52 -6.07 -9.83
N ALA A 9 3.63 -5.48 -9.37
CA ALA A 9 4.76 -5.13 -10.24
C ALA A 9 5.89 -6.18 -10.27
N ALA A 10 6.12 -6.90 -9.17
CA ALA A 10 7.32 -7.74 -8.99
C ALA A 10 7.02 -9.24 -9.11
N GLY A 11 5.77 -9.61 -9.37
CA GLY A 11 5.33 -10.99 -9.47
C GLY A 11 5.45 -11.74 -8.14
N ARG A 12 5.82 -13.02 -8.20
CA ARG A 12 5.92 -13.88 -7.03
C ARG A 12 7.14 -13.51 -6.18
N THR A 13 6.91 -13.02 -4.97
CA THR A 13 7.95 -12.58 -4.03
C THR A 13 7.97 -13.45 -2.79
N VAL A 14 9.18 -13.75 -2.28
CA VAL A 14 9.39 -14.45 -1.01
C VAL A 14 9.96 -13.45 0.00
N MET A 15 9.33 -13.35 1.17
CA MET A 15 9.78 -12.46 2.25
C MET A 15 9.83 -13.19 3.59
N VAL A 16 10.62 -12.67 4.51
CA VAL A 16 10.61 -13.14 5.90
C VAL A 16 9.30 -12.68 6.54
N SER A 17 8.51 -13.64 7.03
CA SER A 17 7.30 -13.35 7.79
C SER A 17 7.61 -13.12 9.27
N GLN A 18 6.57 -12.84 10.05
CA GLN A 18 6.67 -12.55 11.48
C GLN A 18 7.50 -13.63 12.22
N PRO A 19 8.65 -13.26 12.83
CA PRO A 19 9.58 -14.23 13.40
C PRO A 19 9.12 -14.74 14.78
N VAL A 20 8.23 -14.02 15.45
CA VAL A 20 7.72 -14.34 16.80
C VAL A 20 6.26 -14.77 16.70
N ARG A 21 5.90 -15.84 17.42
CA ARG A 21 4.52 -16.28 17.59
C ARG A 21 3.97 -15.78 18.91
N LEU A 22 2.79 -15.16 18.87
CA LEU A 22 2.07 -14.72 20.06
C LEU A 22 0.95 -15.72 20.34
N HIS A 23 0.81 -16.16 21.59
CA HIS A 23 -0.20 -17.15 21.97
C HIS A 23 -1.63 -16.61 21.86
N ALA A 24 -1.82 -15.32 22.15
CA ALA A 24 -3.13 -14.66 22.19
C ALA A 24 -3.45 -13.81 20.94
N ALA A 25 -2.58 -13.80 19.93
CA ALA A 25 -2.78 -13.01 18.72
C ALA A 25 -2.34 -13.77 17.47
N ALA A 26 -3.22 -13.80 16.46
CA ALA A 26 -2.90 -14.39 15.18
C ALA A 26 -1.84 -13.55 14.45
N PRO A 27 -1.01 -14.20 13.62
CA PRO A 27 -0.11 -13.51 12.72
C PRO A 27 -0.84 -12.50 11.82
N ALA A 28 -0.21 -11.35 11.55
CA ALA A 28 -0.75 -10.41 10.56
C ALA A 28 -0.73 -11.07 9.17
N ALA A 29 -1.78 -10.83 8.40
CA ALA A 29 -1.86 -11.32 7.03
C ALA A 29 -0.71 -10.74 6.20
N VAL A 30 0.00 -11.63 5.49
CA VAL A 30 1.04 -11.21 4.56
C VAL A 30 0.36 -10.69 3.29
N ARG A 31 0.57 -9.42 2.99
CA ARG A 31 0.07 -8.74 1.80
C ARG A 31 1.26 -8.27 0.95
N PRO A 32 1.09 -8.13 -0.38
CA PRO A 32 2.11 -7.49 -1.20
C PRO A 32 2.34 -6.04 -0.74
N ALA A 33 3.51 -5.50 -1.04
CA ALA A 33 3.74 -4.07 -0.90
C ALA A 33 2.76 -3.29 -1.80
N PRO A 34 2.28 -2.12 -1.38
CA PRO A 34 1.45 -1.26 -2.22
C PRO A 34 2.29 -0.65 -3.35
N LEU A 35 1.61 -0.32 -4.45
CA LEU A 35 2.16 0.48 -5.53
C LEU A 35 2.32 1.94 -5.11
N LEU A 36 3.17 2.66 -5.85
CA LEU A 36 3.35 4.09 -5.61
C LEU A 36 2.03 4.82 -5.87
N GLY A 37 1.49 5.46 -4.82
CA GLY A 37 0.24 6.21 -4.89
C GLY A 37 -1.05 5.40 -4.72
N GLU A 38 -0.98 4.09 -4.47
CA GLU A 38 -2.16 3.19 -4.43
C GLU A 38 -3.25 3.62 -3.44
N HIS A 39 -2.86 4.16 -2.28
CA HIS A 39 -3.79 4.55 -1.22
C HIS A 39 -3.81 6.07 -0.95
N THR A 40 -3.21 6.89 -1.82
CA THR A 40 -3.11 8.35 -1.58
C THR A 40 -4.49 9.00 -1.45
N GLU A 41 -5.41 8.68 -2.36
CA GLU A 41 -6.76 9.24 -2.33
C GLU A 41 -7.56 8.78 -1.09
N GLU A 42 -7.44 7.50 -0.72
CA GLU A 42 -8.10 6.93 0.46
C GLU A 42 -7.66 7.64 1.74
N VAL A 43 -6.34 7.74 1.96
CA VAL A 43 -5.78 8.41 3.14
C VAL A 43 -6.15 9.90 3.19
N LEU A 44 -6.12 10.61 2.05
CA LEU A 44 -6.49 12.02 2.02
C LEU A 44 -7.98 12.23 2.36
N ARG A 45 -8.87 11.33 1.91
CA ARG A 45 -10.29 11.39 2.30
C ARG A 45 -10.50 11.11 3.77
N GLU A 46 -9.78 10.13 4.35
CA GLU A 46 -9.82 9.85 5.80
C GLU A 46 -9.36 11.06 6.64
N LEU A 47 -8.40 11.83 6.12
CA LEU A 47 -7.93 13.08 6.74
C LEU A 47 -8.89 14.26 6.55
N GLY A 48 -10.00 14.09 5.82
CA GLY A 48 -11.04 15.09 5.63
C GLY A 48 -10.85 16.01 4.41
N TYR A 49 -9.94 15.68 3.48
CA TYR A 49 -9.81 16.45 2.25
C TYR A 49 -11.00 16.22 1.31
N SER A 50 -11.47 17.30 0.69
CA SER A 50 -12.54 17.22 -0.29
C SER A 50 -12.03 16.59 -1.61
N PRO A 51 -12.90 15.91 -2.38
CA PRO A 51 -12.53 15.39 -3.70
C PRO A 51 -12.02 16.48 -4.66
N ALA A 52 -12.53 17.71 -4.54
CA ALA A 52 -12.06 18.83 -5.36
C ALA A 52 -10.60 19.19 -5.02
N THR A 53 -10.28 19.31 -3.74
CA THR A 53 -8.91 19.60 -3.27
C THR A 53 -7.93 18.51 -3.67
N ILE A 54 -8.32 17.24 -3.58
CA ILE A 54 -7.46 16.12 -3.99
C ILE A 54 -7.14 16.22 -5.49
N ARG A 55 -8.15 16.51 -6.32
CA ARG A 55 -7.95 16.69 -7.77
C ARG A 55 -7.07 17.90 -8.10
N ASP A 56 -7.21 18.99 -7.35
CA ASP A 56 -6.35 20.17 -7.52
C ASP A 56 -4.89 19.86 -7.18
N LEU A 57 -4.65 19.13 -6.07
CA LEU A 57 -3.31 18.71 -5.66
C LEU A 57 -2.68 17.74 -6.67
N GLU A 58 -3.47 16.83 -7.24
CA GLU A 58 -3.02 15.92 -8.29
C GLU A 58 -2.72 16.69 -9.59
N ALA A 59 -3.55 17.67 -9.97
CA ALA A 59 -3.32 18.53 -11.14
C ALA A 59 -2.07 19.41 -11.00
N GLN A 60 -1.68 19.73 -9.76
CA GLN A 60 -0.46 20.47 -9.43
C GLN A 60 0.78 19.56 -9.28
N ASP A 61 0.64 18.25 -9.50
CA ASP A 61 1.70 17.24 -9.34
C ASP A 61 2.30 17.18 -7.91
N VAL A 62 1.52 17.63 -6.91
CA VAL A 62 1.91 17.60 -5.48
C VAL A 62 1.71 16.22 -4.88
N ILE A 63 0.66 15.53 -5.33
CA ILE A 63 0.30 14.17 -4.91
C ILE A 63 0.09 13.29 -6.14
N ARG A 64 0.15 11.98 -5.94
CA ARG A 64 -0.13 10.99 -6.97
C ARG A 64 -1.14 9.97 -6.47
N CYS A 65 -2.28 9.85 -7.14
CA CYS A 65 -3.34 8.89 -6.82
C CYS A 65 -3.39 7.72 -7.80
N ARG A 66 -2.66 7.77 -8.92
CA ARG A 66 -2.57 6.68 -9.90
C ARG A 66 -1.52 5.65 -9.45
N PRO A 67 -1.91 4.39 -9.16
CA PRO A 67 -0.96 3.34 -8.82
C PRO A 67 -0.11 2.99 -10.04
N GLU A 68 1.21 3.12 -9.91
CA GLU A 68 2.16 2.69 -10.94
C GLU A 68 3.14 1.65 -10.40
N PRO A 69 3.54 0.68 -11.23
CA PRO A 69 4.68 -0.17 -10.91
C PRO A 69 5.92 0.73 -10.79
N GLY A 70 6.61 0.67 -9.64
CA GLY A 70 7.90 1.34 -9.48
C GLY A 70 8.93 0.83 -10.50
N PRO A 71 10.04 1.57 -10.69
CA PRO A 71 11.10 1.19 -11.64
C PRO A 71 11.74 -0.17 -11.32
#